data_AF-A0A7J9B060-F1
#
_entry.id   AF-A0A7J9B060-F1
#
_cell.length_a   1.000
_cell.length_b   1.000
_cell.length_c   1.000
_cell.angle_alpha   90.00
_cell.angle_beta   90.00
_cell.angle_gamma   90.00
#
_symmetry.space_group_name_H-M   'P 1'
#
loop_
_entity.id
_entity.type
_entity.pdbx_description
1 polymer ?
#
loop_
_entity_poly.entity_id
_entity_poly.type
_entity_poly.pdbx_seq_one_letter_code
_entity_poly.pdbx_strand_id
1 'polypeptide(L)'
;MNPTPQFKPVASKSRKTVRSSQCLEGRRSQSSKAATVRTRTKPSRKQTRPQSSPVSLPCFRNTTILPPEFFQIDALDLAPHLLGKFLRRDDVVLQITEVEAYRPNDSACHGRFGVTARTAPVFGPGGHAYVYLCYGLHTMLNVVADKEGAGAAVLIRACAPVCGLETIQERRGQQTEKPILLTGPGK
;
A
#
# COMPACT_ATOMS: atom_id res chain seq x y z
N MET A 1 28.80 -6.63 -36.04
CA MET A 1 29.18 -5.24 -35.69
C MET A 1 28.71 -4.31 -36.79
N ASN A 2 27.74 -3.45 -36.49
CA ASN A 2 27.42 -2.16 -37.14
C ASN A 2 26.41 -1.43 -36.23
N PRO A 3 26.37 -0.07 -36.24
CA PRO A 3 26.70 0.70 -35.04
C PRO A 3 25.50 1.33 -34.30
N THR A 4 25.78 1.67 -33.04
CA THR A 4 24.95 2.38 -32.05
C THR A 4 24.56 3.79 -32.49
N PRO A 5 23.30 4.24 -32.31
CA PRO A 5 22.91 5.64 -32.53
C PRO A 5 23.30 6.53 -31.33
N GLN A 6 24.09 7.57 -31.60
CA GLN A 6 24.49 8.61 -30.66
C GLN A 6 23.39 9.67 -30.47
N PHE A 7 23.11 10.02 -29.21
CA PHE A 7 22.24 11.13 -28.81
C PHE A 7 22.95 12.48 -28.93
N LYS A 8 22.26 13.51 -29.43
CA LYS A 8 22.70 14.91 -29.43
C LYS A 8 21.96 15.73 -28.35
N PRO A 9 22.64 16.60 -27.60
CA PRO A 9 22.01 17.43 -26.56
C PRO A 9 21.37 18.71 -27.13
N VAL A 10 20.25 19.14 -26.55
CA VAL A 10 19.57 20.42 -26.85
C VAL A 10 19.83 21.42 -25.73
N ALA A 11 20.18 22.64 -26.13
CA ALA A 11 20.72 23.72 -25.30
C ALA A 11 19.69 24.40 -24.37
N SER A 12 20.19 24.79 -23.19
CA SER A 12 19.56 25.65 -22.19
C SER A 12 19.46 27.12 -22.62
N LYS A 13 18.37 27.82 -22.28
CA LYS A 13 18.30 29.29 -22.33
C LYS A 13 17.95 29.91 -20.98
N SER A 14 18.62 31.04 -20.73
CA SER A 14 18.87 31.73 -19.47
C SER A 14 17.70 32.50 -18.84
N ARG A 15 17.87 32.68 -17.53
CA ARG A 15 17.18 33.60 -16.61
C ARG A 15 17.16 35.06 -17.10
N LYS A 16 16.09 35.78 -16.74
CA LYS A 16 16.11 37.23 -16.53
C LYS A 16 15.57 37.56 -15.13
N THR A 17 16.33 38.38 -14.42
CA THR A 17 16.09 38.95 -13.09
C THR A 17 15.50 40.35 -13.23
N VAL A 18 15.18 40.99 -12.09
CA VAL A 18 14.93 42.44 -11.83
C VAL A 18 13.41 42.77 -11.80
N ARG A 19 12.80 43.43 -10.79
CA ARG A 19 13.26 44.35 -9.74
C ARG A 19 12.31 44.36 -8.52
N SER A 20 12.88 44.77 -7.40
CA SER A 20 12.32 45.11 -6.09
C SER A 20 11.49 46.41 -6.06
N SER A 21 10.51 46.49 -5.16
CA SER A 21 10.00 47.76 -4.61
C SER A 21 9.49 47.60 -3.16
N GLN A 22 10.36 48.01 -2.24
CA GLN A 22 10.19 48.76 -0.99
C GLN A 22 9.00 48.55 -0.01
N CYS A 23 9.46 48.46 1.25
CA CYS A 23 8.86 48.75 2.57
C CYS A 23 7.80 49.84 2.64
N LEU A 24 6.89 49.68 3.62
CA LEU A 24 6.41 50.75 4.50
C LEU A 24 6.12 50.19 5.90
N GLU A 25 6.49 50.98 6.89
CA GLU A 25 6.55 50.70 8.33
C GLU A 25 5.16 50.75 9.02
N GLY A 26 5.06 50.25 10.26
CA GLY A 26 4.13 50.86 11.21
C GLY A 26 3.56 50.04 12.36
N ARG A 27 4.22 50.17 13.52
CA ARG A 27 3.65 50.35 14.88
C ARG A 27 3.07 49.16 15.68
N ARG A 28 3.76 48.93 16.80
CA ARG A 28 3.29 48.35 18.07
C ARG A 28 2.01 49.03 18.57
N SER A 29 1.15 48.26 19.24
CA SER A 29 0.56 48.67 20.52
C SER A 29 0.21 47.45 21.38
N GLN A 30 0.50 47.60 22.66
CA GLN A 30 0.25 46.69 23.76
C GLN A 30 -1.23 46.74 24.17
N SER A 31 -1.78 45.67 24.74
CA SER A 31 -2.29 45.73 26.13
C SER A 31 -2.95 44.41 26.55
N SER A 32 -2.43 43.93 27.68
CA SER A 32 -3.04 43.13 28.74
C SER A 32 -4.57 43.17 28.89
N LYS A 33 -5.15 42.02 29.28
CA LYS A 33 -5.79 41.84 30.60
C LYS A 33 -6.02 40.36 30.93
N ALA A 34 -5.59 40.00 32.13
CA ALA A 34 -5.80 38.73 32.77
C ALA A 34 -7.27 38.54 33.16
N ALA A 35 -7.81 37.35 32.93
CA ALA A 35 -9.08 36.91 33.48
C ALA A 35 -8.88 35.54 34.14
N THR A 36 -8.79 35.56 35.47
CA THR A 36 -8.75 34.40 36.35
C THR A 36 -10.08 33.65 36.24
N VAL A 37 -10.09 32.51 35.54
CA VAL A 37 -11.22 31.58 35.56
C VAL A 37 -10.86 30.41 36.45
N ARG A 38 -11.60 30.31 37.55
CA ARG A 38 -11.52 29.32 38.61
C ARG A 38 -11.53 27.90 38.06
N THR A 39 -10.55 27.12 38.48
CA THR A 39 -10.49 25.67 38.29
C THR A 39 -11.62 24.99 39.06
N ARG A 40 -12.53 24.33 38.33
CA ARG A 40 -13.49 23.37 38.91
C ARG A 40 -12.90 21.98 38.84
N THR A 41 -12.41 21.49 39.96
CA THR A 41 -11.95 20.11 40.15
C THR A 41 -13.16 19.18 40.10
N LYS A 42 -13.26 18.34 39.04
CA LYS A 42 -14.23 17.24 38.98
C LYS A 42 -13.69 16.04 39.77
N PRO A 43 -14.51 15.32 40.55
CA PRO A 43 -14.06 14.14 41.28
C PRO A 43 -13.70 13.01 40.29
N SER A 44 -12.50 12.46 40.47
CA SER A 44 -11.97 11.32 39.74
C SER A 44 -12.70 10.05 40.15
N ARG A 45 -13.63 9.59 39.30
CA ARG A 45 -14.24 8.26 39.41
C ARG A 45 -13.23 7.26 38.85
N LYS A 46 -12.56 6.50 39.73
CA LYS A 46 -11.68 5.39 39.35
C LYS A 46 -12.48 4.36 38.56
N GLN A 47 -12.33 4.37 37.24
CA GLN A 47 -12.80 3.30 36.36
C GLN A 47 -11.80 2.14 36.50
N THR A 48 -12.19 1.10 37.24
CA THR A 48 -11.53 -0.20 37.19
C THR A 48 -11.77 -0.77 35.79
N ARG A 49 -10.75 -0.70 34.92
CA ARG A 49 -10.72 -1.49 33.68
C ARG A 49 -10.86 -2.97 34.05
N PRO A 50 -11.85 -3.71 33.54
CA PRO A 50 -11.78 -5.15 33.59
C PRO A 50 -10.52 -5.58 32.82
N GLN A 51 -9.67 -6.37 33.47
CA GLN A 51 -8.52 -6.97 32.83
C GLN A 51 -9.01 -7.89 31.72
N SER A 52 -8.90 -7.43 30.48
CA SER A 52 -9.09 -8.29 29.31
C SER A 52 -7.88 -9.21 29.22
N SER A 53 -8.04 -10.43 29.71
CA SER A 53 -7.18 -11.56 29.37
C SER A 53 -6.92 -11.56 27.86
N PRO A 54 -5.68 -11.80 27.39
CA PRO A 54 -5.41 -11.83 25.97
C PRO A 54 -6.23 -12.98 25.37
N VAL A 55 -7.24 -12.62 24.59
CA VAL A 55 -7.95 -13.55 23.72
C VAL A 55 -6.93 -13.97 22.69
N SER A 56 -6.20 -15.05 22.99
CA SER A 56 -5.34 -15.72 22.04
C SER A 56 -6.26 -16.33 21.00
N LEU A 57 -6.50 -15.59 19.92
CA LEU A 57 -7.18 -16.10 18.75
C LEU A 57 -6.48 -17.40 18.33
N PRO A 58 -7.24 -18.45 17.97
CA PRO A 58 -6.67 -19.73 17.63
C PRO A 58 -5.67 -19.52 16.50
N CYS A 59 -4.40 -19.80 16.82
CA CYS A 59 -3.31 -19.84 15.87
C CYS A 59 -3.80 -20.61 14.62
N PHE A 60 -3.81 -19.92 13.48
CA PHE A 60 -4.33 -20.37 12.20
C PHE A 60 -3.50 -21.56 11.68
N ARG A 61 -3.67 -22.74 12.30
CA ARG A 61 -2.79 -23.90 12.12
C ARG A 61 -3.16 -24.77 10.91
N ASN A 62 -4.45 -24.81 10.54
CA ASN A 62 -4.93 -25.62 9.43
C ASN A 62 -5.44 -24.73 8.29
N THR A 63 -4.54 -24.30 7.42
CA THR A 63 -4.89 -23.65 6.15
C THR A 63 -4.44 -24.48 4.98
N THR A 64 -5.38 -24.89 4.14
CA THR A 64 -5.08 -25.51 2.85
C THR A 64 -4.62 -24.43 1.87
N ILE A 65 -3.48 -24.65 1.20
CA ILE A 65 -3.02 -23.78 0.12
C ILE A 65 -4.00 -23.91 -1.05
N LEU A 66 -4.37 -22.80 -1.67
CA LEU A 66 -5.25 -22.81 -2.83
C LEU A 66 -4.59 -23.55 -4.00
N PRO A 67 -5.31 -24.43 -4.70
CA PRO A 67 -4.74 -25.23 -5.77
C PRO A 67 -4.44 -24.35 -7.00
N PRO A 68 -3.46 -24.70 -7.86
CA PRO A 68 -3.08 -23.88 -9.02
C PRO A 68 -4.24 -23.54 -9.96
N GLU A 69 -5.20 -24.46 -10.13
CA GLU A 69 -6.36 -24.32 -11.01
C GLU A 69 -7.28 -23.19 -10.56
N PHE A 70 -7.26 -22.83 -9.28
CA PHE A 70 -8.03 -21.70 -8.73
C PHE A 70 -7.66 -20.38 -9.41
N PHE A 71 -6.40 -20.22 -9.82
CA PHE A 71 -5.87 -18.98 -10.37
C PHE A 71 -5.90 -18.93 -11.90
N GLN A 72 -6.15 -20.07 -12.57
CA GLN A 72 -6.13 -20.22 -14.03
C GLN A 72 -7.49 -19.87 -14.65
N ILE A 73 -8.06 -18.73 -14.26
CA ILE A 73 -9.31 -18.16 -14.79
C ILE A 73 -9.09 -16.68 -15.13
N ASP A 74 -10.03 -16.06 -15.87
CA ASP A 74 -9.95 -14.64 -16.24
C ASP A 74 -9.81 -13.75 -14.99
N ALA A 75 -9.01 -12.69 -15.09
CA ALA A 75 -8.72 -11.81 -13.96
C ALA A 75 -9.97 -11.15 -13.35
N LEU A 76 -11.01 -10.86 -14.15
CA LEU A 76 -12.28 -10.32 -13.66
C LEU A 76 -13.07 -11.35 -12.83
N ASP A 77 -12.94 -12.63 -13.15
CA ASP A 77 -13.57 -13.71 -12.40
C ASP A 77 -12.74 -14.07 -11.15
N LEU A 78 -11.40 -14.02 -11.24
CA LEU A 78 -10.50 -14.31 -10.13
C LEU A 78 -10.60 -13.25 -9.01
N ALA A 79 -10.69 -11.97 -9.36
CA ALA A 79 -10.70 -10.88 -8.39
C ALA A 79 -11.78 -11.05 -7.28
N PRO A 80 -13.08 -11.24 -7.58
CA PRO A 80 -14.07 -11.47 -6.54
C PRO A 80 -13.83 -12.77 -5.77
N HIS A 81 -13.27 -13.82 -6.39
CA HIS A 81 -12.93 -15.06 -5.69
C HIS A 81 -11.77 -14.91 -4.69
N LEU A 82 -10.89 -13.93 -4.87
CA LEU A 82 -9.80 -13.63 -3.95
C LEU A 82 -10.27 -12.87 -2.69
N LEU A 83 -11.40 -12.17 -2.75
CA LEU A 83 -11.95 -11.47 -1.59
C LEU A 83 -12.28 -12.45 -0.46
N GLY A 84 -11.85 -12.12 0.75
CA GLY A 84 -12.01 -12.97 1.93
C GLY A 84 -11.01 -14.13 2.03
N LYS A 85 -10.18 -14.39 1.00
CA LYS A 85 -9.06 -15.34 1.09
C LYS A 85 -7.90 -14.77 1.90
N PHE A 86 -6.96 -15.63 2.26
CA PHE A 86 -5.88 -15.27 3.16
C PHE A 86 -4.53 -15.28 2.45
N LEU A 87 -3.73 -14.25 2.70
CA LEU A 87 -2.30 -14.23 2.44
C LEU A 87 -1.58 -14.62 3.74
N ARG A 88 -0.62 -15.54 3.62
CA ARG A 88 0.18 -16.00 4.75
C ARG A 88 1.67 -15.84 4.42
N ARG A 89 2.40 -15.26 5.36
CA ARG A 89 3.86 -15.22 5.33
C ARG A 89 4.37 -15.34 6.77
N ASP A 90 5.06 -16.43 7.04
CA ASP A 90 5.55 -16.77 8.39
C ASP A 90 4.38 -16.85 9.40
N ASP A 91 4.44 -16.01 10.44
CA ASP A 91 3.43 -15.82 11.50
C ASP A 91 2.32 -14.81 11.13
N VAL A 92 2.50 -14.06 10.05
CA VAL A 92 1.55 -13.04 9.59
C VAL A 92 0.49 -13.67 8.69
N VAL A 93 -0.78 -13.42 9.05
CA VAL A 93 -1.95 -13.80 8.23
C VAL A 93 -2.80 -12.57 7.99
N LEU A 94 -3.12 -12.32 6.73
CA LEU A 94 -3.91 -11.19 6.26
C LEU A 94 -5.11 -11.71 5.46
N GLN A 95 -6.30 -11.18 5.70
CA GLN A 95 -7.47 -11.42 4.86
C GLN A 95 -7.54 -10.36 3.76
N ILE A 96 -7.71 -10.76 2.51
CA ILE A 96 -7.83 -9.84 1.37
C ILE A 96 -9.20 -9.15 1.42
N THR A 97 -9.21 -7.81 1.40
CA THR A 97 -10.44 -7.00 1.50
C THR A 97 -10.70 -6.12 0.29
N GLU A 98 -9.66 -5.83 -0.50
CA GLU A 98 -9.78 -5.00 -1.71
C GLU A 98 -8.78 -5.49 -2.76
N VAL A 99 -9.24 -5.58 -4.00
CA VAL A 99 -8.46 -6.03 -5.15
C VAL A 99 -8.81 -5.22 -6.40
N GLU A 100 -7.94 -5.28 -7.41
CA GLU A 100 -8.19 -4.70 -8.73
C GLU A 100 -7.68 -5.64 -9.83
N ALA A 101 -8.50 -5.90 -10.84
CA ALA A 101 -8.18 -6.83 -11.92
C ALA A 101 -7.65 -6.10 -13.15
N TYR A 102 -6.62 -6.68 -13.79
CA TYR A 102 -6.02 -6.17 -15.02
C TYR A 102 -5.94 -7.27 -16.08
N ARG A 103 -6.32 -6.91 -17.31
CA ARG A 103 -6.27 -7.78 -18.49
C ARG A 103 -5.40 -7.20 -19.59
N PRO A 104 -4.87 -7.99 -20.53
CA PRO A 104 -3.96 -7.51 -21.58
C PRO A 104 -4.56 -6.44 -22.49
N ASN A 105 -5.89 -6.38 -22.62
CA ASN A 105 -6.60 -5.37 -23.39
C ASN A 105 -6.86 -4.07 -22.61
N ASP A 106 -6.52 -4.00 -21.32
CA ASP A 106 -6.63 -2.81 -20.49
C ASP A 106 -5.41 -1.90 -20.69
N SER A 107 -5.68 -0.61 -20.91
CA SER A 107 -4.65 0.41 -21.03
C SER A 107 -3.78 0.58 -19.77
N ALA A 108 -4.30 0.23 -18.59
CA ALA A 108 -3.59 0.27 -17.32
C ALA A 108 -2.76 -1.00 -17.03
N CYS A 109 -2.93 -2.08 -17.82
CA CYS A 109 -2.26 -3.35 -17.56
C CYS A 109 -0.80 -3.34 -18.05
N HIS A 110 0.12 -3.76 -17.19
CA HIS A 110 1.52 -3.97 -17.59
C HIS A 110 1.69 -5.05 -18.67
N GLY A 111 0.81 -6.06 -18.70
CA GLY A 111 0.81 -7.11 -19.72
C GLY A 111 0.44 -6.62 -21.13
N ARG A 112 -0.19 -5.45 -21.27
CA ARG A 112 -0.57 -4.88 -22.57
C ARG A 112 0.63 -4.67 -23.51
N PHE A 113 1.80 -4.37 -22.96
CA PHE A 113 3.01 -4.07 -23.74
C PHE A 113 3.85 -5.30 -24.09
N GLY A 114 3.36 -6.51 -23.75
CA GLY A 114 4.08 -7.75 -23.97
C GLY A 114 5.21 -8.00 -22.97
N VAL A 115 6.04 -8.98 -23.30
CA VAL A 115 7.09 -9.50 -22.41
C VAL A 115 8.32 -8.59 -22.45
N THR A 116 8.71 -8.10 -21.27
CA THR A 116 9.97 -7.42 -21.00
C THR A 116 10.60 -8.05 -19.75
N ALA A 117 11.86 -7.75 -19.45
CA ALA A 117 12.48 -8.22 -18.20
C ALA A 117 11.66 -7.85 -16.95
N ARG A 118 10.98 -6.69 -16.96
CA ARG A 118 10.13 -6.22 -15.86
C ARG A 118 8.77 -6.89 -15.82
N THR A 119 8.17 -7.16 -16.98
CA THR A 119 6.81 -7.69 -17.09
C THR A 119 6.79 -9.22 -17.17
N ALA A 120 7.92 -9.88 -17.42
CA ALA A 120 8.00 -11.34 -17.53
C ALA A 120 7.22 -12.12 -16.46
N PRO A 121 7.23 -11.74 -15.16
CA PRO A 121 6.46 -12.48 -14.17
C PRO A 121 4.95 -12.48 -14.40
N VAL A 122 4.36 -11.41 -14.97
CA VAL A 122 2.90 -11.35 -15.23
C VAL A 122 2.45 -12.31 -16.33
N PHE A 123 3.39 -12.82 -17.12
CA PHE A 123 3.14 -13.82 -18.16
C PHE A 123 3.43 -15.25 -17.68
N GLY A 124 3.79 -15.46 -16.41
CA GLY A 124 3.97 -16.79 -15.85
C GLY A 124 2.64 -17.53 -15.63
N PRO A 125 2.69 -18.75 -15.09
CA PRO A 125 1.51 -19.49 -14.65
C PRO A 125 0.62 -18.72 -13.66
N GLY A 126 -0.70 -18.90 -13.76
CA GLY A 126 -1.67 -18.40 -12.80
C GLY A 126 -1.33 -18.83 -11.36
N GLY A 127 -1.43 -17.88 -10.43
CA GLY A 127 -1.08 -18.07 -9.01
C GLY A 127 0.32 -17.59 -8.64
N HIS A 128 1.17 -17.26 -9.61
CA HIS A 128 2.46 -16.64 -9.32
C HIS A 128 2.31 -15.23 -8.73
N ALA A 129 3.24 -14.88 -7.84
CA ALA A 129 3.34 -13.54 -7.31
C ALA A 129 4.08 -12.63 -8.30
N TYR A 130 3.39 -11.61 -8.81
CA TYR A 130 4.01 -10.54 -9.57
C TYR A 130 4.18 -9.30 -8.70
N VAL A 131 5.43 -9.02 -8.34
CA VAL A 131 5.80 -7.94 -7.43
C VAL A 131 6.65 -6.90 -8.15
N TYR A 132 6.30 -5.63 -8.01
CA TYR A 132 7.08 -4.54 -8.61
C TYR A 132 7.13 -3.30 -7.70
N LEU A 133 8.15 -2.47 -7.90
CA LEU A 133 8.31 -1.21 -7.20
C LEU A 133 7.59 -0.08 -7.97
N CYS A 134 6.64 0.57 -7.31
CA CYS A 134 5.88 1.71 -7.82
C CYS A 134 6.51 3.01 -7.31
N TYR A 135 6.83 3.91 -8.24
CA TYR A 135 7.49 5.19 -8.00
C TYR A 135 8.77 5.13 -7.15
N GLY A 136 9.46 3.98 -7.14
CA GLY A 136 10.67 3.80 -6.32
C GLY A 136 10.41 3.65 -4.82
N LEU A 137 9.16 3.66 -4.36
CA LEU A 137 8.81 3.79 -2.95
C LEU A 137 7.99 2.62 -2.40
N HIS A 138 7.01 2.16 -3.17
CA HIS A 138 6.03 1.20 -2.68
C HIS A 138 6.06 -0.10 -3.49
N THR A 139 6.12 -1.23 -2.80
CA THR A 139 6.07 -2.55 -3.43
C THR A 139 4.62 -2.95 -3.64
N MET A 140 4.23 -3.22 -4.89
CA MET A 140 2.88 -3.66 -5.26
C MET A 140 2.87 -5.18 -5.42
N LEU A 141 1.92 -5.87 -4.79
CA LEU A 141 1.74 -7.32 -4.89
C LEU A 141 0.54 -7.65 -5.80
N ASN A 142 0.80 -8.43 -6.84
CA ASN A 142 -0.23 -8.96 -7.73
C ASN A 142 -0.18 -10.49 -7.73
N VAL A 143 -1.33 -11.11 -7.98
CA VAL A 143 -1.45 -12.54 -8.26
C VAL A 143 -1.72 -12.70 -9.75
N VAL A 144 -0.86 -13.43 -10.45
CA VAL A 144 -1.03 -13.72 -11.88
C VAL A 144 -2.29 -14.54 -12.08
N ALA A 145 -3.07 -14.18 -13.09
CA ALA A 145 -4.33 -14.82 -13.45
C ALA A 145 -4.22 -15.47 -14.83
N ASP A 146 -5.21 -16.30 -15.16
CA ASP A 146 -5.33 -16.97 -16.45
C ASP A 146 -4.19 -17.99 -16.70
N LYS A 147 -4.17 -18.54 -17.92
CA LYS A 147 -3.10 -19.43 -18.39
C LYS A 147 -1.78 -18.69 -18.55
N GLU A 148 -0.69 -19.46 -18.49
CA GLU A 148 0.63 -18.95 -18.80
C GLU A 148 0.67 -18.24 -20.17
N GLY A 149 1.37 -17.13 -20.23
CA GLY A 149 1.48 -16.28 -21.42
C GLY A 149 0.32 -15.31 -21.64
N ALA A 150 -0.74 -15.33 -20.83
CA ALA A 150 -1.86 -14.41 -20.98
C ALA A 150 -1.45 -12.96 -20.66
N GLY A 151 -0.71 -12.73 -19.57
CA GLY A 151 -0.33 -11.38 -19.14
C GLY A 151 -1.41 -10.67 -18.30
N ALA A 152 -2.22 -11.42 -17.55
CA ALA A 152 -3.30 -10.92 -16.70
C ALA A 152 -2.96 -11.09 -15.21
N ALA A 153 -3.46 -10.22 -14.36
CA ALA A 153 -3.22 -10.32 -12.92
C ALA A 153 -4.27 -9.55 -12.08
N VAL A 154 -4.31 -9.87 -10.79
CA VAL A 154 -5.09 -9.16 -9.79
C VAL A 154 -4.16 -8.51 -8.76
N LEU A 155 -4.23 -7.19 -8.63
CA LEU A 155 -3.53 -6.41 -7.61
C LEU A 155 -4.23 -6.56 -6.26
N ILE A 156 -3.46 -6.84 -5.21
CA ILE A 156 -3.95 -6.79 -3.83
C ILE A 156 -3.85 -5.34 -3.33
N ARG A 157 -5.00 -4.71 -3.06
CA ARG A 157 -5.07 -3.29 -2.68
C ARG A 157 -5.17 -3.09 -1.18
N ALA A 158 -5.91 -3.94 -0.48
CA ALA A 158 -6.03 -3.85 0.96
C ALA A 158 -6.23 -5.22 1.60
N CYS A 159 -5.83 -5.30 2.86
CA CYS A 159 -6.08 -6.47 3.69
C CYS A 159 -6.50 -6.09 5.11
N ALA A 160 -7.17 -7.01 5.80
CA ALA A 160 -7.37 -6.95 7.25
C ALA A 160 -6.37 -7.89 7.95
N PRO A 161 -5.64 -7.43 8.99
CA PRO A 161 -4.76 -8.30 9.75
C PRO A 161 -5.56 -9.30 10.60
N VAL A 162 -5.16 -10.58 10.54
CA VAL A 162 -5.80 -11.69 11.27
C VAL A 162 -4.87 -12.23 12.36
N CYS A 163 -3.58 -12.38 12.04
CA CYS A 163 -2.54 -12.85 12.96
C CYS A 163 -1.22 -12.09 12.70
N GLY A 164 -0.34 -12.05 13.71
CA GLY A 164 0.98 -11.41 13.58
C GLY A 164 0.96 -9.88 13.69
N LEU A 165 0.05 -9.31 14.49
CA LEU A 165 -0.11 -7.85 14.63
C LEU A 165 1.17 -7.14 15.07
N GLU A 166 1.90 -7.71 16.03
CA GLU A 166 3.18 -7.18 16.52
C GLU A 166 4.22 -7.12 15.38
N THR A 167 4.42 -8.25 14.69
CA THR A 167 5.28 -8.34 13.50
C THR A 167 4.89 -7.34 12.41
N ILE A 168 3.59 -7.12 12.18
CA ILE A 168 3.13 -6.11 11.21
C ILE A 168 3.49 -4.69 11.69
N GLN A 169 3.27 -4.36 12.96
CA GLN A 169 3.60 -3.05 13.53
C GLN A 169 5.09 -2.74 13.42
N GLU A 170 5.94 -3.71 13.75
CA GLU A 170 7.39 -3.60 13.61
C GLU A 170 7.80 -3.34 12.17
N ARG A 171 7.32 -4.16 11.21
CA ARG A 171 7.60 -3.98 9.77
C ARG A 171 7.13 -2.63 9.22
N ARG A 172 6.06 -2.07 9.79
CA ARG A 172 5.50 -0.77 9.40
C ARG A 172 6.18 0.42 10.10
N GLY A 173 7.06 0.17 11.07
CA GLY A 173 7.64 1.22 11.92
C GLY A 173 6.60 1.94 12.79
N GLN A 174 5.49 1.27 13.12
CA GLN A 174 4.37 1.84 13.87
C GLN A 174 4.33 1.26 15.28
N GLN A 175 5.10 1.84 16.19
CA GLN A 175 4.99 1.56 17.63
C GLN A 175 3.84 2.39 18.23
N THR A 176 2.60 2.13 17.81
CA THR A 176 1.43 2.89 18.25
C THR A 176 0.25 1.99 18.60
N GLU A 177 -0.57 2.38 19.58
CA GLU A 177 -1.83 1.70 19.90
C GLU A 177 -2.95 1.90 18.86
N LYS A 178 -2.67 2.63 17.77
CA LYS A 178 -3.66 2.86 16.71
C LYS A 178 -3.87 1.57 15.89
N PRO A 179 -5.08 1.34 15.35
CA PRO A 179 -5.33 0.22 14.45
C PRO A 179 -4.40 0.25 13.24
N ILE A 180 -3.83 -0.90 12.88
CA ILE A 180 -2.99 -1.03 11.69
C ILE A 180 -3.86 -0.88 10.45
N LEU A 181 -3.59 0.13 9.63
CA LEU A 181 -4.28 0.36 8.38
C LEU A 181 -3.46 -0.23 7.22
N LEU A 182 -3.86 -1.40 6.74
CA LEU A 182 -3.37 -2.01 5.50
C LEU A 182 -4.31 -1.67 4.33
N THR A 183 -4.79 -0.42 4.30
CA THR A 183 -5.79 0.10 3.35
C THR A 183 -5.14 0.80 2.15
N GLY A 184 -4.19 0.12 1.50
CA GLY A 184 -3.53 0.62 0.30
C GLY A 184 -2.43 -0.33 -0.18
N PRO A 185 -2.20 -0.45 -1.50
CA PRO A 185 -1.34 -1.50 -2.05
C PRO A 185 0.15 -1.34 -1.71
N GLY A 186 0.56 -0.14 -1.27
CA GLY A 186 1.92 0.15 -0.81
C GLY A 186 2.12 0.06 0.71
N LYS A 187 1.11 -0.48 1.42
CA LYS A 187 1.14 -0.66 2.87
C LYS A 187 1.66 -2.04 3.24
#